data_AF-A0A2E5HLY2-F1
#
_entry.id   AF-A0A2E5HLY2-F1
#
_cell.length_a   1.000
_cell.length_b   1.000
_cell.length_c   1.000
_cell.angle_alpha   90.00
_cell.angle_beta   90.00
_cell.angle_gamma   90.00
#
_symmetry.space_group_name_H-M   'P 1'
#
loop_
_entity.id
_entity.type
_entity.pdbx_description
1 polymer ?
#
loop_
_entity_poly.entity_id
_entity_poly.type
_entity_poly.pdbx_seq_one_letter_code
_entity_poly.pdbx_strand_id
1 'polypeptide(L)'
;MSRLGPIALVALLGGLAVGCDAASPPPSEPPLMPLAYTESPSYTPELARELEDGLLTEFSQTNQIPTAPDNLPADVAGLGRVDNSILEDIIESDIDPKTAAARKKAEEAKASERKRGKIFKDPNALAEAVFEAIVAQDQERYEQLFIGPGGLRRLVGVGEETAERRTAALRRSAQPTFDLFKPGNPSEEPEGGLVSKLALLKVEIGKAGTLEGKTPRRNDETVQYWGTTIQFEVRVDPPKDAAGLERQKPEPITFAVTLGRMLLAPESGWKLAEAPKVSADFKTYLEAGLHLKPEMMEPEHHPFPLSVGNFWLYRLQRPDEDDPDNILGMANRSSHTLRVEVADVERYIGYRVVTIRRIVTRKETNTQVEYLLVTPRRVYPCGRYCKSRSNELKYVLDFIRQNAPTLLFPLKPGMGWTYGGELVSDKTRYRTEPELDSVAVPVGEFSDTLVILSQTRSGLDTRYFKPGVGVVRRAVRGNTGTRFEDLVDFRILTTE
;
A
#
# COMPACT_ATOMS: atom_id res chain seq x y z
N MET A 1 -32.17 -46.39 36.46
CA MET A 1 -31.43 -46.57 37.73
C MET A 1 -30.27 -47.51 37.47
N SER A 2 -29.05 -47.18 37.94
CA SER A 2 -27.72 -47.77 37.58
C SER A 2 -27.04 -46.99 36.44
N ARG A 3 -25.77 -46.55 36.47
CA ARG A 3 -24.64 -46.64 37.40
C ARG A 3 -23.68 -45.49 37.04
N LEU A 4 -23.19 -44.71 38.01
CA LEU A 4 -22.02 -43.84 37.88
C LEU A 4 -20.87 -44.52 38.64
N GLY A 5 -19.79 -44.84 37.94
CA GLY A 5 -18.56 -45.37 38.52
C GLY A 5 -17.45 -44.31 38.51
N PRO A 6 -16.63 -44.20 39.57
CA PRO A 6 -15.48 -43.30 39.60
C PRO A 6 -14.26 -44.00 38.99
N ILE A 7 -13.55 -43.35 38.08
CA ILE A 7 -12.22 -43.79 37.64
C ILE A 7 -11.18 -42.90 38.31
N ALA A 8 -10.34 -43.58 39.08
CA ALA A 8 -9.24 -43.05 39.85
C ALA A 8 -8.12 -42.50 38.95
N LEU A 9 -7.58 -41.37 39.39
CA LEU A 9 -6.40 -40.70 38.88
C LEU A 9 -5.16 -41.40 39.46
N VAL A 10 -4.28 -41.93 38.61
CA VAL A 10 -2.93 -42.40 39.00
C VAL A 10 -1.91 -41.62 38.16
N ALA A 11 -1.03 -40.93 38.88
CA ALA A 11 0.13 -40.22 38.37
C ALA A 11 1.24 -41.17 37.94
N LEU A 12 2.07 -40.81 36.95
CA LEU A 12 3.55 -40.80 37.03
C LEU A 12 4.25 -40.52 35.68
N LEU A 13 5.36 -39.75 35.79
CA LEU A 13 6.53 -39.62 34.89
C LEU A 13 6.35 -38.70 33.67
N GLY A 14 7.26 -37.79 33.30
CA GLY A 14 8.63 -37.50 33.74
C GLY A 14 9.41 -36.91 32.55
N GLY A 15 10.36 -36.00 32.80
CA GLY A 15 11.40 -35.64 31.83
C GLY A 15 11.33 -34.22 31.24
N LEU A 16 11.82 -33.24 32.00
CA LEU A 16 12.29 -31.95 31.48
C LEU A 16 13.75 -32.14 31.01
N ALA A 17 14.00 -31.98 29.71
CA ALA A 17 15.33 -31.81 29.16
C ALA A 17 15.40 -30.43 28.50
N VAL A 18 16.23 -29.56 29.09
CA VAL A 18 16.56 -28.22 28.58
C VAL A 18 17.76 -28.41 27.66
N GLY A 19 17.54 -28.33 26.35
CA GLY A 19 18.59 -28.27 25.34
C GLY A 19 18.87 -26.82 24.97
N CYS A 20 20.03 -26.31 25.37
CA CYS A 20 20.59 -25.06 24.87
C CYS A 20 21.30 -25.35 23.54
N ASP A 21 20.63 -25.12 22.41
CA ASP A 21 21.30 -25.02 21.11
C ASP A 21 21.64 -23.55 20.85
N ALA A 22 22.93 -23.26 20.86
CA ALA A 22 23.48 -21.99 20.43
C ALA A 22 23.33 -21.89 18.91
N ALA A 23 22.40 -21.04 18.45
CA ALA A 23 22.22 -20.73 17.05
C ALA A 23 23.47 -20.04 16.49
N SER A 24 24.11 -20.65 15.50
CA SER A 24 25.12 -20.01 14.67
C SER A 24 24.53 -18.76 13.99
N PRO A 25 25.27 -17.64 13.91
CA PRO A 25 24.80 -16.47 13.19
C PRO A 25 24.55 -16.84 11.71
N PRO A 26 23.46 -16.36 11.09
CA PRO A 26 23.20 -16.61 9.69
C PRO A 26 24.33 -16.04 8.83
N PRO A 27 24.64 -16.67 7.68
CA PRO A 27 25.61 -16.12 6.73
C PRO A 27 25.16 -14.72 6.30
N SER A 28 26.08 -13.76 6.34
CA SER A 28 25.83 -12.41 5.84
C SER A 28 25.44 -12.48 4.36
N GLU A 29 24.27 -11.94 4.02
CA GLU A 29 23.81 -11.79 2.65
C GLU A 29 24.83 -11.00 1.81
N PRO A 30 25.09 -11.38 0.55
CA PRO A 30 25.90 -10.58 -0.34
C PRO A 30 25.21 -9.22 -0.61
N PRO A 31 25.98 -8.14 -0.78
CA PRO A 31 25.41 -6.82 -1.06
C PRO A 31 24.55 -6.84 -2.33
N LEU A 32 23.43 -6.11 -2.29
CA LEU A 32 22.50 -5.95 -3.40
C LEU A 32 23.24 -5.37 -4.62
N MET A 33 23.09 -6.00 -5.79
CA MET A 33 23.63 -5.48 -7.05
C MET A 33 22.89 -4.20 -7.47
N PRO A 34 23.58 -3.14 -7.92
CA PRO A 34 22.96 -1.89 -8.34
C PRO A 34 22.10 -2.02 -9.60
N LEU A 35 20.99 -1.29 -9.63
CA LEU A 35 19.98 -1.25 -10.71
C LEU A 35 20.38 -0.46 -11.98
N ALA A 36 21.67 -0.17 -12.18
CA ALA A 36 22.12 0.78 -13.21
C ALA A 36 22.02 0.28 -14.67
N TYR A 37 21.59 -0.97 -14.90
CA TYR A 37 21.77 -1.64 -16.19
C TYR A 37 20.61 -1.52 -17.19
N THR A 38 19.51 -0.84 -16.86
CA THR A 38 18.28 -0.95 -17.67
C THR A 38 18.07 0.14 -18.72
N GLU A 39 18.92 1.17 -18.80
CA GLU A 39 18.61 2.35 -19.63
C GLU A 39 19.54 2.60 -20.83
N SER A 40 20.63 1.83 -21.00
CA SER A 40 21.54 1.98 -22.15
C SER A 40 21.93 0.64 -22.78
N PRO A 41 21.59 0.37 -24.05
CA PRO A 41 21.90 -0.89 -24.74
C PRO A 41 23.40 -1.21 -24.89
N SER A 42 24.27 -0.22 -24.64
CA SER A 42 25.73 -0.35 -24.72
C SER A 42 26.40 -0.62 -23.37
N TYR A 43 25.66 -0.71 -22.27
CA TYR A 43 26.20 -1.00 -20.94
C TYR A 43 26.16 -2.52 -20.66
N THR A 44 27.33 -3.16 -20.68
CA THR A 44 27.45 -4.59 -20.29
C THR A 44 27.61 -4.73 -18.77
N PRO A 45 27.24 -5.90 -18.20
CA PRO A 45 27.45 -6.20 -16.78
C PRO A 45 28.89 -5.97 -16.31
N GLU A 46 29.87 -6.33 -17.13
CA GLU A 46 31.30 -6.20 -16.83
C GLU A 46 31.71 -4.72 -16.74
N LEU A 47 31.23 -3.88 -17.66
CA LEU A 47 31.58 -2.46 -17.70
C LEU A 47 31.03 -1.71 -16.49
N ALA A 48 29.81 -1.99 -16.07
CA ALA A 48 29.28 -1.31 -14.88
C ALA A 48 29.88 -1.83 -13.58
N ARG A 49 30.32 -3.09 -13.52
CA ARG A 49 31.09 -3.60 -12.39
C ARG A 49 32.46 -2.91 -12.29
N GLU A 50 33.12 -2.65 -13.41
CA GLU A 50 34.38 -1.89 -13.46
C GLU A 50 34.19 -0.43 -13.01
N LEU A 51 33.09 0.21 -13.41
CA LEU A 51 32.70 1.54 -12.95
C LEU A 51 32.37 1.59 -11.46
N GLU A 52 31.63 0.60 -10.95
CA GLU A 52 31.29 0.49 -9.53
C GLU A 52 32.55 0.29 -8.67
N ASP A 53 33.45 -0.62 -9.06
CA ASP A 53 34.73 -0.84 -8.39
C ASP A 53 35.58 0.45 -8.40
N GLY A 54 35.56 1.22 -9.50
CA GLY A 54 36.21 2.52 -9.61
C GLY A 54 35.63 3.56 -8.64
N LEU A 55 34.31 3.73 -8.62
CA LEU A 55 33.60 4.69 -7.75
C LEU A 55 33.77 4.34 -6.27
N LEU A 56 33.72 3.05 -5.91
CA LEU A 56 33.94 2.58 -4.54
C LEU A 56 35.38 2.81 -4.09
N THR A 57 36.35 2.58 -4.98
CA THR A 57 37.77 2.85 -4.70
C THR A 57 37.99 4.34 -4.47
N GLU A 58 37.44 5.20 -5.31
CA GLU A 58 37.56 6.66 -5.19
C GLU A 58 36.87 7.20 -3.93
N PHE A 59 35.67 6.71 -3.63
CA PHE A 59 34.95 7.05 -2.39
C PHE A 59 35.75 6.63 -1.15
N SER A 60 36.35 5.43 -1.15
CA SER A 60 37.15 4.95 -0.02
C SER A 60 38.40 5.80 0.25
N GLN A 61 38.93 6.46 -0.78
CA GLN A 61 40.11 7.31 -0.68
C GLN A 61 39.77 8.75 -0.28
N THR A 62 38.61 9.26 -0.70
CA THR A 62 38.26 10.69 -0.58
C THR A 62 37.14 10.98 0.41
N ASN A 63 36.37 9.97 0.82
CA ASN A 63 35.12 10.11 1.60
C ASN A 63 34.09 11.06 0.94
N GLN A 64 34.15 11.23 -0.38
CA GLN A 64 33.23 12.06 -1.16
C GLN A 64 32.62 11.25 -2.30
N ILE A 65 31.32 11.45 -2.57
CA ILE A 65 30.61 10.80 -3.67
C ILE A 65 31.10 11.44 -4.98
N PRO A 66 31.67 10.69 -5.94
CA PRO A 66 32.16 11.29 -7.18
C PRO A 66 31.01 11.92 -7.98
N THR A 67 31.13 13.20 -8.30
CA THR A 67 30.32 13.85 -9.34
C THR A 67 30.80 13.34 -10.71
N ALA A 68 29.87 13.19 -11.66
CA ALA A 68 30.10 12.51 -12.94
C ALA A 68 31.43 12.92 -13.64
N PRO A 69 32.16 11.97 -14.25
CA PRO A 69 33.51 12.21 -14.74
C PRO A 69 33.55 13.20 -15.92
N ASP A 70 34.50 14.16 -15.86
CA ASP A 70 34.74 15.19 -16.88
C ASP A 70 35.34 14.66 -18.20
N ASN A 71 35.68 13.38 -18.29
CA ASN A 71 36.35 12.82 -19.46
C ASN A 71 35.61 11.59 -20.01
N LEU A 72 34.58 11.84 -20.82
CA LEU A 72 34.10 10.87 -21.80
C LEU A 72 34.77 11.12 -23.17
N PRO A 73 35.07 10.08 -23.96
CA PRO A 73 35.74 10.20 -25.25
C PRO A 73 34.94 11.09 -26.24
N ALA A 74 35.70 11.79 -27.08
CA ALA A 74 35.35 13.04 -27.76
C ALA A 74 34.24 13.02 -28.84
N ASP A 75 33.44 11.97 -28.96
CA ASP A 75 32.48 11.81 -30.07
C ASP A 75 31.03 12.21 -29.75
N VAL A 76 30.79 12.91 -28.63
CA VAL A 76 29.47 13.47 -28.29
C VAL A 76 29.57 14.92 -27.85
N ALA A 77 30.24 15.77 -28.66
CA ALA A 77 30.34 17.21 -28.43
C ALA A 77 29.52 17.99 -29.47
N GLY A 78 28.20 17.97 -29.32
CA GLY A 78 27.26 18.68 -30.19
C GLY A 78 26.26 19.60 -29.47
N LEU A 79 26.36 19.74 -28.15
CA LEU A 79 25.55 20.68 -27.37
C LEU A 79 26.43 21.23 -26.25
N GLY A 80 26.71 22.54 -26.28
CA GLY A 80 27.51 23.22 -25.27
C GLY A 80 26.92 23.02 -23.88
N ARG A 81 27.61 22.27 -23.03
CA ARG A 81 27.36 22.23 -21.59
C ARG A 81 27.96 23.49 -20.97
N VAL A 82 27.10 24.24 -20.30
CA VAL A 82 27.52 25.28 -19.36
C VAL A 82 28.05 24.57 -18.11
N ASP A 83 29.25 24.93 -17.71
CA ASP A 83 29.94 24.41 -16.54
C ASP A 83 29.22 24.87 -15.26
N ASN A 84 28.55 23.95 -14.56
CA ASN A 84 27.79 24.26 -13.34
C ASN A 84 28.69 24.69 -12.17
N SER A 85 29.98 24.34 -12.20
CA SER A 85 30.93 24.76 -11.16
C SER A 85 31.18 26.26 -11.18
N ILE A 86 31.15 26.89 -12.37
CA ILE A 86 31.25 28.34 -12.54
C ILE A 86 29.95 29.04 -12.12
N LEU A 87 28.79 28.37 -12.24
CA LEU A 87 27.51 28.94 -11.83
C LEU A 87 27.34 29.00 -10.30
N GLU A 88 27.85 28.02 -9.55
CA GLU A 88 27.78 28.06 -8.08
C GLU A 88 28.73 29.11 -7.50
N ASP A 89 29.96 29.25 -8.05
CA ASP A 89 30.89 30.30 -7.63
C ASP A 89 30.45 31.72 -8.04
N ILE A 90 29.74 31.89 -9.17
CA ILE A 90 29.14 33.18 -9.56
C ILE A 90 27.88 33.48 -8.74
N ILE A 91 27.08 32.47 -8.37
CA ILE A 91 25.89 32.68 -7.54
C ILE A 91 26.27 33.00 -6.09
N GLU A 92 27.34 32.45 -5.54
CA GLU A 92 27.76 32.75 -4.16
C GLU A 92 28.63 34.02 -4.04
N SER A 93 29.37 34.43 -5.08
CA SER A 93 30.22 35.63 -5.02
C SER A 93 29.50 36.97 -5.23
N ASP A 94 28.28 36.99 -5.77
CA ASP A 94 27.49 38.21 -6.01
C ASP A 94 26.32 38.43 -5.03
N ILE A 95 26.09 37.52 -4.08
CA ILE A 95 25.08 37.76 -3.03
C ILE A 95 25.69 38.68 -1.98
N ASP A 96 25.31 39.97 -2.00
CA ASP A 96 25.67 40.95 -0.96
C ASP A 96 25.55 40.29 0.43
N PRO A 97 26.60 40.29 1.27
CA PRO A 97 26.59 39.67 2.60
C PRO A 97 25.42 40.18 3.48
N LYS A 98 24.86 41.36 3.19
CA LYS A 98 23.61 41.84 3.81
C LYS A 98 22.39 41.00 3.44
N THR A 99 22.30 40.52 2.20
CA THR A 99 21.22 39.67 1.70
C THR A 99 21.29 38.26 2.30
N ALA A 100 22.50 37.70 2.45
CA ALA A 100 22.70 36.42 3.14
C ALA A 100 22.33 36.52 4.63
N ALA A 101 22.74 37.59 5.33
CA ALA A 101 22.36 37.83 6.72
C ALA A 101 20.84 38.07 6.87
N ALA A 102 20.20 38.76 5.92
CA ALA A 102 18.75 38.95 5.91
C ALA A 102 17.99 37.64 5.67
N ARG A 103 18.47 36.76 4.78
CA ARG A 103 17.93 35.41 4.58
C ARG A 103 18.04 34.57 5.85
N LYS A 104 19.23 34.51 6.46
CA LYS A 104 19.44 33.78 7.72
C LYS A 104 18.54 34.31 8.85
N LYS A 105 18.43 35.64 9.00
CA LYS A 105 17.54 36.26 9.99
C LYS A 105 16.06 36.00 9.70
N ALA A 106 15.66 35.95 8.43
CA ALA A 106 14.30 35.60 8.02
C ALA A 106 14.00 34.11 8.25
N GLU A 107 14.96 33.22 8.05
CA GLU A 107 14.86 31.80 8.39
C GLU A 107 14.81 31.57 9.89
N GLU A 108 15.66 32.25 10.67
CA GLU A 108 15.62 32.22 12.13
C GLU A 108 14.31 32.80 12.68
N ALA A 109 13.78 33.87 12.07
CA ALA A 109 12.48 34.43 12.42
C ALA A 109 11.34 33.46 12.09
N LYS A 110 11.34 32.84 10.89
CA LYS A 110 10.38 31.79 10.52
C LYS A 110 10.50 30.57 11.42
N ALA A 111 11.70 30.14 11.80
CA ALA A 111 11.93 29.05 12.73
C ALA A 111 11.48 29.40 14.16
N SER A 112 11.66 30.65 14.58
CA SER A 112 11.17 31.15 15.87
C SER A 112 9.63 31.25 15.90
N GLU A 113 9.02 31.70 14.81
CA GLU A 113 7.55 31.71 14.65
C GLU A 113 6.99 30.29 14.58
N ARG A 114 7.65 29.35 13.88
CA ARG A 114 7.30 27.92 13.90
C ARG A 114 7.35 27.32 15.30
N LYS A 115 8.33 27.73 16.12
CA LYS A 115 8.43 27.30 17.54
C LYS A 115 7.35 27.91 18.43
N ARG A 116 6.87 29.11 18.13
CA ARG A 116 5.72 29.73 18.80
C ARG A 116 4.42 29.17 18.21
N GLY A 117 4.14 27.90 18.51
CA GLY A 117 2.98 27.19 17.98
C GLY A 117 1.70 28.03 18.03
N LYS A 118 0.92 27.96 16.95
CA LYS A 118 -0.32 28.74 16.77
C LYS A 118 -1.29 28.49 17.93
N ILE A 119 -1.83 29.58 18.49
CA ILE A 119 -2.85 29.54 19.54
C ILE A 119 -4.22 29.50 18.88
N PHE A 120 -4.98 28.42 19.11
CA PHE A 120 -6.32 28.24 18.55
C PHE A 120 -7.37 28.74 19.55
N LYS A 121 -8.01 29.87 19.25
CA LYS A 121 -9.07 30.44 20.10
C LYS A 121 -10.42 29.74 19.93
N ASP A 122 -10.61 29.05 18.81
CA ASP A 122 -11.85 28.40 18.41
C ASP A 122 -11.59 26.92 18.11
N PRO A 123 -12.47 25.99 18.56
CA PRO A 123 -12.31 24.57 18.28
C PRO A 123 -12.42 24.22 16.78
N ASN A 124 -13.17 24.97 15.95
CA ASN A 124 -13.20 24.70 14.51
C ASN A 124 -11.84 24.96 13.88
N ALA A 125 -11.21 26.09 14.22
CA ALA A 125 -9.86 26.41 13.76
C ALA A 125 -8.81 25.35 14.16
N LEU A 126 -8.96 24.69 15.32
CA LEU A 126 -8.11 23.54 15.68
C LEU A 126 -8.40 22.35 14.77
N ALA A 127 -9.66 21.99 14.56
CA ALA A 127 -10.05 20.86 13.72
C ALA A 127 -9.60 21.02 12.26
N GLU A 128 -9.75 22.22 11.70
CA GLU A 128 -9.23 22.57 10.37
C GLU A 128 -7.71 22.43 10.32
N ALA A 129 -6.99 22.93 11.33
CA ALA A 129 -5.55 22.78 11.39
C ALA A 129 -5.09 21.32 11.51
N VAL A 130 -5.87 20.46 12.18
CA VAL A 130 -5.62 19.00 12.21
C VAL A 130 -5.76 18.41 10.82
N PHE A 131 -6.84 18.73 10.10
CA PHE A 131 -7.03 18.26 8.74
C PHE A 131 -5.90 18.71 7.82
N GLU A 132 -5.57 20.01 7.82
CA GLU A 132 -4.49 20.57 7.01
C GLU A 132 -3.15 19.90 7.31
N ALA A 133 -2.79 19.73 8.58
CA ALA A 133 -1.50 19.14 8.96
C ALA A 133 -1.39 17.68 8.51
N ILE A 134 -2.46 16.89 8.68
CA ILE A 134 -2.48 15.48 8.27
C ILE A 134 -2.43 15.34 6.75
N VAL A 135 -3.24 16.10 6.01
CA VAL A 135 -3.32 15.97 4.55
C VAL A 135 -2.07 16.53 3.87
N ALA A 136 -1.46 17.60 4.42
CA ALA A 136 -0.18 18.13 3.94
C ALA A 136 1.05 17.36 4.42
N GLN A 137 0.86 16.30 5.23
CA GLN A 137 1.95 15.52 5.83
C GLN A 137 2.96 16.39 6.61
N ASP A 138 2.47 17.44 7.27
CA ASP A 138 3.29 18.34 8.11
C ASP A 138 3.34 17.81 9.55
N GLN A 139 4.34 16.95 9.82
CA GLN A 139 4.50 16.29 11.11
C GLN A 139 4.73 17.29 12.24
N GLU A 140 5.57 18.31 12.03
CA GLU A 140 5.87 19.31 13.04
C GLU A 140 4.59 20.05 13.44
N ARG A 141 3.83 20.53 12.45
CA ARG A 141 2.55 21.20 12.69
C ARG A 141 1.58 20.26 13.41
N TYR A 142 1.47 19.00 12.99
CA TYR A 142 0.57 18.02 13.61
C TYR A 142 0.91 17.80 15.09
N GLU A 143 2.18 17.63 15.44
CA GLU A 143 2.64 17.43 16.82
C GLU A 143 2.34 18.64 17.73
N GLN A 144 2.38 19.86 17.18
CA GLN A 144 2.05 21.09 17.90
C GLN A 144 0.56 21.25 18.22
N LEU A 145 -0.34 20.50 17.56
CA LEU A 145 -1.78 20.52 17.81
C LEU A 145 -2.16 19.76 19.09
N PHE A 146 -1.29 18.89 19.58
CA PHE A 146 -1.50 18.13 20.82
C PHE A 146 -1.15 18.96 22.06
N ILE A 147 -1.81 18.62 23.16
CA ILE A 147 -1.50 19.22 24.46
C ILE A 147 -0.07 18.87 24.87
N GLY A 148 0.73 19.91 25.17
CA GLY A 148 2.09 19.75 25.67
C GLY A 148 2.14 19.44 27.17
N PRO A 149 3.30 18.99 27.71
CA PRO A 149 3.44 18.66 29.13
C PRO A 149 3.01 19.80 30.05
N GLY A 150 3.45 21.03 29.77
CA GLY A 150 3.10 22.21 30.57
C GLY A 150 1.59 22.51 30.60
N GLY A 151 0.91 22.39 29.46
CA GLY A 151 -0.55 22.55 29.39
C GLY A 151 -1.28 21.49 30.20
N LEU A 152 -0.82 20.24 30.13
CA LEU A 152 -1.43 19.13 30.86
C LEU A 152 -1.20 19.25 32.39
N ARG A 153 -0.01 19.68 32.82
CA ARG A 153 0.29 19.96 34.24
C ARG A 153 -0.67 21.01 34.80
N ARG A 154 -0.85 22.12 34.10
CA ARG A 154 -1.71 23.23 34.56
C ARG A 154 -3.19 22.83 34.58
N LEU A 155 -3.64 22.06 33.59
CA LEU A 155 -5.04 21.64 33.50
C LEU A 155 -5.42 20.57 34.54
N VAL A 156 -4.54 19.61 34.82
CA VAL A 156 -4.89 18.42 35.61
C VAL A 156 -4.16 18.38 36.96
N GLY A 157 -3.18 19.27 37.19
CA GLY A 157 -2.39 19.29 38.44
C GLY A 157 -1.45 18.10 38.58
N VAL A 158 -1.05 17.45 37.49
CA VAL A 158 -0.13 16.29 37.51
C VAL A 158 1.33 16.74 37.58
N GLY A 159 2.18 15.89 38.16
CA GLY A 159 3.64 16.08 38.16
C GLY A 159 4.24 16.09 36.74
N GLU A 160 5.41 16.72 36.60
CA GLU A 160 6.09 16.95 35.32
C GLU A 160 6.35 15.67 34.54
N GLU A 161 7.01 14.71 35.17
CA GLU A 161 7.32 13.41 34.57
C GLU A 161 6.05 12.67 34.10
N THR A 162 4.95 12.75 34.87
CA THR A 162 3.68 12.14 34.48
C THR A 162 3.06 12.84 33.27
N ALA A 163 3.18 14.17 33.19
CA ALA A 163 2.71 14.93 32.05
C ALA A 163 3.51 14.63 30.78
N GLU A 164 4.84 14.56 30.88
CA GLU A 164 5.73 14.18 29.78
C GLU A 164 5.40 12.77 29.28
N ARG A 165 5.32 11.80 30.18
CA ARG A 165 4.97 10.42 29.82
C ARG A 165 3.61 10.32 29.13
N ARG A 166 2.59 11.04 29.62
CA ARG A 166 1.24 11.02 29.02
C ARG A 166 1.20 11.69 27.66
N THR A 167 1.88 12.81 27.48
CA THR A 167 1.93 13.51 26.19
C THR A 167 2.75 12.74 25.15
N ALA A 168 3.85 12.09 25.57
CA ALA A 168 4.59 11.16 24.71
C ALA A 168 3.73 9.95 24.29
N ALA A 169 3.00 9.35 25.22
CA ALA A 169 2.06 8.25 24.92
C ALA A 169 0.95 8.70 23.95
N LEU A 170 0.41 9.91 24.13
CA LEU A 170 -0.59 10.50 23.25
C LEU A 170 -0.05 10.64 21.82
N ARG A 171 1.13 11.24 21.63
CA ARG A 171 1.77 11.37 20.31
C ARG A 171 2.01 10.01 19.66
N ARG A 172 2.54 9.04 20.41
CA ARG A 172 2.74 7.66 19.93
C ARG A 172 1.43 7.01 19.48
N SER A 173 0.33 7.24 20.20
CA SER A 173 -0.99 6.73 19.81
C SER A 173 -1.61 7.43 18.61
N ALA A 174 -1.19 8.68 18.33
CA ALA A 174 -1.67 9.47 17.21
C ALA A 174 -0.87 9.26 15.91
N GLN A 175 0.37 8.77 16.03
CA GLN A 175 1.26 8.51 14.90
C GLN A 175 0.65 7.57 13.85
N PRO A 176 0.02 6.43 14.21
CA PRO A 176 -0.59 5.55 13.21
C PRO A 176 -1.64 6.26 12.35
N THR A 177 -2.40 7.21 12.92
CA THR A 177 -3.38 7.99 12.16
C THR A 177 -2.71 8.95 11.18
N PHE A 178 -1.58 9.53 11.55
CA PHE A 178 -0.79 10.38 10.66
C PHE A 178 -0.15 9.56 9.52
N ASP A 179 0.44 8.41 9.87
CA ASP A 179 1.09 7.50 8.93
C ASP A 179 0.12 6.93 7.89
N LEU A 180 -1.17 6.79 8.22
CA LEU A 180 -2.19 6.37 7.25
C LEU A 180 -2.29 7.30 6.04
N PHE A 181 -1.98 8.59 6.20
CA PHE A 181 -2.03 9.57 5.11
C PHE A 181 -0.69 9.69 4.36
N LYS A 182 0.35 8.96 4.80
CA LYS A 182 1.63 8.94 4.11
C LYS A 182 1.53 8.02 2.89
N PRO A 183 1.93 8.45 1.68
CA PRO A 183 2.01 7.53 0.55
C PRO A 183 3.04 6.45 0.85
N GLY A 184 2.74 5.21 0.45
CA GLY A 184 3.69 4.10 0.61
C GLY A 184 4.99 4.34 -0.17
N ASN A 185 4.88 4.89 -1.38
CA ASN A 185 5.99 5.32 -2.21
C ASN A 185 5.66 6.70 -2.82
N PRO A 186 6.55 7.71 -2.67
CA PRO A 186 6.34 9.04 -3.27
C PRO A 186 6.07 9.03 -4.78
N SER A 187 6.58 8.05 -5.53
CA SER A 187 6.36 7.98 -6.99
C SER A 187 4.91 7.66 -7.37
N GLU A 188 4.16 7.03 -6.46
CA GLU A 188 2.76 6.62 -6.66
C GLU A 188 1.76 7.71 -6.23
N GLU A 189 2.24 8.75 -5.53
CA GLU A 189 1.41 9.81 -4.98
C GLU A 189 0.96 10.79 -6.08
N PRO A 190 -0.32 11.17 -6.17
CA PRO A 190 -0.77 12.16 -7.15
C PRO A 190 0.02 13.47 -7.04
N GLU A 191 0.11 14.21 -8.16
CA GLU A 191 0.73 15.54 -8.16
C GLU A 191 0.08 16.45 -7.11
N GLY A 192 0.89 17.06 -6.24
CA GLY A 192 0.39 17.87 -5.12
C GLY A 192 -0.12 17.08 -3.92
N GLY A 193 0.08 15.76 -3.90
CA GLY A 193 -0.22 14.89 -2.78
C GLY A 193 -1.71 14.72 -2.47
N LEU A 194 -2.02 14.19 -1.28
CA LEU A 194 -3.41 14.07 -0.83
C LEU A 194 -4.15 15.42 -0.74
N VAL A 195 -3.43 16.54 -0.58
CA VAL A 195 -4.00 17.90 -0.58
C VAL A 195 -4.71 18.21 -1.90
N SER A 196 -4.19 17.69 -3.02
CA SER A 196 -4.84 17.84 -4.33
C SER A 196 -6.16 17.08 -4.42
N LYS A 197 -6.27 15.94 -3.71
CA LYS A 197 -7.40 15.00 -3.81
C LYS A 197 -8.45 15.17 -2.73
N LEU A 198 -8.16 15.78 -1.58
CA LEU A 198 -9.11 15.87 -0.47
C LEU A 198 -9.56 17.31 -0.27
N ALA A 199 -10.87 17.51 -0.14
CA ALA A 199 -11.48 18.79 0.19
C ALA A 199 -12.18 18.69 1.54
N LEU A 200 -11.84 19.60 2.45
CA LEU A 200 -12.60 19.78 3.68
C LEU A 200 -14.04 20.19 3.33
N LEU A 201 -15.02 19.46 3.83
CA LEU A 201 -16.44 19.74 3.59
C LEU A 201 -17.03 20.53 4.75
N LYS A 202 -16.90 20.01 5.98
CA LYS A 202 -17.36 20.69 7.20
C LYS A 202 -16.72 20.14 8.46
N VAL A 203 -16.74 20.94 9.51
CA VAL A 203 -16.40 20.53 10.88
C VAL A 203 -17.68 20.53 11.71
N GLU A 204 -17.99 19.40 12.33
CA GLU A 204 -19.10 19.25 13.27
C GLU A 204 -18.53 19.17 14.68
N ILE A 205 -18.64 20.26 15.45
CA ILE A 205 -18.21 20.30 16.85
C ILE A 205 -19.06 19.33 17.68
N GLY A 206 -18.36 18.49 18.44
CA GLY A 206 -18.98 17.46 19.26
C GLY A 206 -19.62 18.00 20.55
N LYS A 207 -19.79 17.12 21.54
CA LYS A 207 -20.44 17.48 22.81
C LYS A 207 -19.54 18.38 23.64
N ALA A 208 -20.07 19.49 24.13
CA ALA A 208 -19.39 20.41 25.04
C ALA A 208 -19.26 19.83 26.45
N GLY A 209 -18.17 20.20 27.14
CA GLY A 209 -17.77 19.63 28.41
C GLY A 209 -17.10 20.59 29.39
N THR A 210 -17.38 20.41 30.67
CA THR A 210 -16.57 20.99 31.76
C THR A 210 -15.27 20.19 31.96
N LEU A 211 -14.36 20.68 32.82
CA LEU A 211 -13.08 20.01 33.11
C LEU A 211 -13.26 18.58 33.64
N GLU A 212 -14.37 18.35 34.37
CA GLU A 212 -14.74 17.06 34.95
C GLU A 212 -15.45 16.12 33.95
N GLY A 213 -15.69 16.57 32.73
CA GLY A 213 -16.37 15.78 31.71
C GLY A 213 -17.90 15.86 31.74
N LYS A 214 -18.48 16.79 32.51
CA LYS A 214 -19.94 16.96 32.62
C LYS A 214 -20.45 17.89 31.52
N THR A 215 -21.73 17.75 31.15
CA THR A 215 -22.40 18.71 30.26
C THR A 215 -22.46 20.08 30.94
N PRO A 216 -21.95 21.15 30.31
CA PRO A 216 -21.91 22.48 30.91
C PRO A 216 -23.32 23.04 31.08
N ARG A 217 -23.58 23.66 32.24
CA ARG A 217 -24.77 24.49 32.49
C ARG A 217 -24.58 25.88 31.88
N ARG A 218 -25.64 26.70 31.91
CA ARG A 218 -25.70 28.04 31.28
C ARG A 218 -24.55 29.00 31.66
N ASN A 219 -23.84 28.75 32.76
CA ASN A 219 -22.72 29.57 33.24
C ASN A 219 -21.42 28.76 33.44
N ASP A 220 -21.40 27.48 33.10
CA ASP A 220 -20.20 26.67 33.23
C ASP A 220 -19.27 26.96 32.05
N GLU A 221 -17.97 27.09 32.33
CA GLU A 221 -16.98 27.24 31.28
C GLU A 221 -16.85 25.93 30.48
N THR A 222 -17.01 26.04 29.16
CA THR A 222 -16.77 24.92 28.25
C THR A 222 -15.29 24.83 27.96
N VAL A 223 -14.64 23.82 28.52
CA VAL A 223 -13.19 23.60 28.38
C VAL A 223 -12.86 22.31 27.63
N GLN A 224 -13.88 21.53 27.23
CA GLN A 224 -13.71 20.29 26.48
C GLN A 224 -14.74 20.13 25.36
N TYR A 225 -14.35 19.43 24.31
CA TYR A 225 -15.26 18.86 23.31
C TYR A 225 -14.91 17.38 23.04
N TRP A 226 -15.93 16.55 22.80
CA TRP A 226 -15.77 15.14 22.42
C TRP A 226 -16.52 14.79 21.15
N GLY A 227 -15.89 13.97 20.30
CA GLY A 227 -16.53 13.44 19.10
C GLY A 227 -16.70 14.49 18.01
N THR A 228 -15.86 15.52 18.03
CA THR A 228 -15.80 16.49 16.92
C THR A 228 -15.43 15.72 15.65
N THR A 229 -16.20 15.92 14.60
CA THR A 229 -16.03 15.18 13.34
C THR A 229 -15.66 16.13 12.21
N ILE A 230 -14.54 15.84 11.56
CA ILE A 230 -14.09 16.51 10.34
C ILE A 230 -14.61 15.68 9.17
N GLN A 231 -15.53 16.25 8.40
CA GLN A 231 -16.03 15.65 7.18
C GLN A 231 -15.30 16.24 5.98
N PHE A 232 -14.88 15.38 5.05
CA PHE A 232 -14.16 15.77 3.85
C PHE A 232 -14.55 14.86 2.70
N GLU A 233 -14.36 15.34 1.48
CA GLU A 233 -14.68 14.59 0.26
C GLU A 233 -13.45 14.39 -0.62
N VAL A 234 -13.51 13.37 -1.48
CA VAL A 234 -12.52 13.20 -2.54
C VAL A 234 -12.92 14.09 -3.72
N ARG A 235 -12.01 14.96 -4.14
CA ARG A 235 -12.09 15.70 -5.38
C ARG A 235 -11.96 14.71 -6.53
N VAL A 236 -13.05 14.55 -7.24
CA VAL A 236 -13.11 13.73 -8.44
C VAL A 236 -13.18 14.68 -9.61
N ASP A 237 -12.12 14.68 -10.42
CA ASP A 237 -12.21 15.24 -11.76
C ASP A 237 -13.14 14.33 -12.57
N PRO A 238 -14.20 14.87 -13.20
CA PRO A 238 -15.11 14.06 -13.98
C PRO A 238 -14.31 13.34 -15.08
N PRO A 239 -14.48 12.01 -15.24
CA PRO A 239 -13.80 11.32 -16.31
C PRO A 239 -14.27 11.91 -17.64
N LYS A 240 -13.31 12.44 -18.40
CA LYS A 240 -13.52 12.87 -19.78
C LYS A 240 -13.54 11.61 -20.64
N ASP A 241 -14.56 11.46 -21.47
CA ASP A 241 -14.54 10.40 -22.46
C ASP A 241 -13.53 10.70 -23.60
N ALA A 242 -13.39 9.76 -24.55
CA ALA A 242 -12.49 9.94 -25.69
C ALA A 242 -12.85 11.16 -26.58
N ALA A 243 -14.09 11.66 -26.49
CA ALA A 243 -14.54 12.87 -27.16
C ALA A 243 -14.37 14.13 -26.30
N GLY A 244 -13.79 14.01 -25.10
CA GLY A 244 -13.63 15.10 -24.15
C GLY A 244 -14.92 15.51 -23.44
N LEU A 245 -16.03 14.76 -23.61
CA LEU A 245 -17.29 15.04 -22.95
C LEU A 245 -17.22 14.58 -21.49
N GLU A 246 -17.66 15.46 -20.58
CA GLU A 246 -17.77 15.13 -19.18
C GLU A 246 -18.90 14.11 -18.98
N ARG A 247 -18.55 12.93 -18.46
CA ARG A 247 -19.56 12.00 -17.98
C ARG A 247 -20.22 12.56 -16.71
N GLN A 248 -21.42 12.06 -16.40
CA GLN A 248 -22.16 12.43 -15.20
C GLN A 248 -21.24 12.42 -13.97
N LYS A 249 -21.16 13.58 -13.29
CA LYS A 249 -20.32 13.74 -12.11
C LYS A 249 -20.74 12.68 -11.07
N PRO A 250 -19.84 11.80 -10.64
CA PRO A 250 -20.15 10.81 -9.63
C PRO A 250 -20.53 11.51 -8.33
N GLU A 251 -21.41 10.88 -7.55
CA GLU A 251 -21.82 11.43 -6.26
C GLU A 251 -20.58 11.62 -5.37
N PRO A 252 -20.44 12.79 -4.71
CA PRO A 252 -19.31 13.04 -3.83
C PRO A 252 -19.37 12.08 -2.65
N ILE A 253 -18.20 11.60 -2.23
CA ILE A 253 -18.11 10.62 -1.16
C ILE A 253 -17.49 11.30 0.02
N THR A 254 -18.26 11.34 1.09
CA THR A 254 -17.84 11.96 2.34
C THR A 254 -17.19 10.93 3.24
N PHE A 255 -15.99 11.25 3.68
CA PHE A 255 -15.25 10.54 4.71
C PHE A 255 -15.21 11.37 5.99
N ALA A 256 -14.83 10.71 7.09
CA ALA A 256 -14.75 11.36 8.38
C ALA A 256 -13.44 11.04 9.11
N VAL A 257 -12.88 12.06 9.77
CA VAL A 257 -11.94 11.92 10.89
C VAL A 257 -12.64 12.40 12.16
N THR A 258 -12.77 11.53 13.14
CA THR A 258 -13.29 11.89 14.46
C THR A 258 -12.12 12.27 15.36
N LEU A 259 -12.12 13.52 15.81
CA LEU A 259 -11.26 13.97 16.89
C LEU A 259 -11.82 13.42 18.20
N GLY A 260 -10.95 12.85 19.04
CA GLY A 260 -11.33 12.38 20.36
C GLY A 260 -11.66 13.56 21.28
N ARG A 261 -10.98 13.65 22.42
CA ARG A 261 -11.08 14.79 23.32
C ARG A 261 -10.23 15.97 22.86
N MET A 262 -10.86 17.14 22.77
CA MET A 262 -10.20 18.46 22.64
C MET A 262 -10.29 19.18 23.99
N LEU A 263 -9.23 19.89 24.40
CA LEU A 263 -9.16 20.64 25.66
C LEU A 263 -8.75 22.08 25.40
N LEU A 264 -9.36 23.02 26.11
CA LEU A 264 -8.91 24.40 26.19
C LEU A 264 -7.77 24.48 27.22
N ALA A 265 -6.53 24.58 26.74
CA ALA A 265 -5.36 24.69 27.59
C ALA A 265 -5.04 26.17 27.90
N PRO A 266 -4.72 26.52 29.16
CA PRO A 266 -4.33 27.88 29.53
C PRO A 266 -3.18 28.36 28.65
N GLU A 267 -3.28 29.60 28.15
CA GLU A 267 -2.28 30.29 27.31
C GLU A 267 -1.99 29.68 25.93
N SER A 268 -2.38 28.42 25.68
CA SER A 268 -2.10 27.69 24.43
C SER A 268 -3.34 27.44 23.57
N GLY A 269 -4.54 27.76 24.08
CA GLY A 269 -5.80 27.63 23.36
C GLY A 269 -6.27 26.18 23.27
N TRP A 270 -7.12 25.89 22.29
CA TRP A 270 -7.61 24.54 22.05
C TRP A 270 -6.47 23.62 21.58
N LYS A 271 -6.40 22.42 22.16
CA LYS A 271 -5.45 21.35 21.83
C LYS A 271 -6.11 19.97 21.82
N LEU A 272 -5.52 19.04 21.07
CA LEU A 272 -5.89 17.62 21.11
C LEU A 272 -5.37 16.95 22.37
N ALA A 273 -6.23 16.21 23.06
CA ALA A 273 -5.89 15.41 24.23
C ALA A 273 -6.07 13.90 24.00
N GLU A 274 -6.49 13.50 22.79
CA GLU A 274 -6.62 12.12 22.33
C GLU A 274 -6.27 12.05 20.83
N ALA A 275 -5.84 10.85 20.40
CA ALA A 275 -5.53 10.59 19.00
C ALA A 275 -6.78 10.70 18.11
N PRO A 276 -6.69 11.36 16.94
CA PRO A 276 -7.74 11.31 15.93
C PRO A 276 -7.98 9.88 15.45
N LYS A 277 -9.22 9.58 15.05
CA LYS A 277 -9.63 8.28 14.50
C LYS A 277 -10.20 8.47 13.11
N VAL A 278 -9.70 7.69 12.17
CA VAL A 278 -10.14 7.68 10.77
C VAL A 278 -11.32 6.74 10.61
N SER A 279 -12.33 7.13 9.82
CA SER A 279 -13.44 6.25 9.46
C SER A 279 -12.94 4.98 8.74
N ALA A 280 -13.58 3.84 9.02
CA ALA A 280 -13.18 2.57 8.41
C ALA A 280 -13.24 2.60 6.87
N ASP A 281 -14.22 3.32 6.31
CA ASP A 281 -14.39 3.48 4.87
C ASP A 281 -13.20 4.25 4.26
N PHE A 282 -12.71 5.31 4.91
CA PHE A 282 -11.53 6.04 4.44
C PHE A 282 -10.24 5.23 4.58
N LYS A 283 -10.09 4.47 5.68
CA LYS A 283 -8.98 3.55 5.84
C LYS A 283 -8.94 2.52 4.70
N THR A 284 -10.10 1.92 4.38
CA THR A 284 -10.22 0.98 3.25
C THR A 284 -9.91 1.65 1.91
N TYR A 285 -10.34 2.90 1.71
CA TYR A 285 -10.02 3.69 0.52
C TYR A 285 -8.50 3.88 0.34
N LEU A 286 -7.80 4.23 1.42
CA LEU A 286 -6.35 4.40 1.42
C LEU A 286 -5.62 3.08 1.17
N GLU A 287 -5.93 2.04 1.94
CA GLU A 287 -5.21 0.75 1.85
C GLU A 287 -5.45 0.00 0.54
N ALA A 288 -6.60 0.22 -0.12
CA ALA A 288 -6.85 -0.30 -1.46
C ALA A 288 -6.10 0.47 -2.56
N GLY A 289 -5.48 1.60 -2.23
CA GLY A 289 -4.74 2.45 -3.16
C GLY A 289 -5.62 3.35 -4.02
N LEU A 290 -6.88 3.58 -3.67
CA LEU A 290 -7.81 4.38 -4.51
C LEU A 290 -7.42 5.86 -4.62
N HIS A 291 -6.55 6.32 -3.72
CA HIS A 291 -5.97 7.68 -3.70
C HIS A 291 -4.73 7.84 -4.57
N LEU A 292 -4.16 6.74 -5.06
CA LEU A 292 -2.93 6.76 -5.85
C LEU A 292 -3.18 7.32 -7.25
N LYS A 293 -2.08 7.63 -7.93
CA LYS A 293 -2.05 7.97 -9.35
C LYS A 293 -2.88 6.99 -10.20
N PRO A 294 -3.75 7.47 -11.12
CA PRO A 294 -4.45 6.61 -12.07
C PRO A 294 -3.50 5.71 -12.88
N GLU A 295 -2.28 6.19 -13.14
CA GLU A 295 -1.19 5.48 -13.82
C GLU A 295 -0.86 4.15 -13.16
N MET A 296 -1.08 4.01 -11.84
CA MET A 296 -0.86 2.74 -11.11
C MET A 296 -1.77 1.60 -11.56
N MET A 297 -2.82 1.91 -12.33
CA MET A 297 -3.73 0.93 -12.92
C MET A 297 -3.39 0.61 -14.37
N GLU A 298 -2.46 1.33 -14.99
CA GLU A 298 -2.05 1.08 -16.37
C GLU A 298 -1.18 -0.17 -16.45
N PRO A 299 -1.24 -0.92 -17.58
CA PRO A 299 -0.53 -2.20 -17.73
C PRO A 299 0.99 -2.11 -17.52
N GLU A 300 1.62 -0.95 -17.73
CA GLU A 300 3.06 -0.74 -17.49
C GLU A 300 3.42 -0.71 -16.00
N HIS A 301 2.48 -0.31 -15.14
CA HIS A 301 2.70 -0.14 -13.71
C HIS A 301 2.02 -1.22 -12.87
N HIS A 302 0.85 -1.70 -13.31
CA HIS A 302 0.08 -2.68 -12.57
C HIS A 302 0.65 -4.09 -12.79
N PRO A 303 1.06 -4.81 -11.72
CA PRO A 303 1.78 -6.09 -11.85
C PRO A 303 0.96 -7.23 -12.45
N PHE A 304 -0.36 -7.04 -12.61
CA PHE A 304 -1.23 -7.99 -13.30
C PHE A 304 -1.90 -7.30 -14.50
N PRO A 305 -1.48 -7.61 -15.74
CA PRO A 305 -1.85 -6.82 -16.92
C PRO A 305 -3.26 -7.16 -17.40
N LEU A 306 -4.22 -6.30 -17.08
CA LEU A 306 -5.65 -6.52 -17.30
C LEU A 306 -6.25 -5.64 -18.41
N SER A 307 -5.48 -5.43 -19.48
CA SER A 307 -5.92 -4.70 -20.67
C SER A 307 -6.81 -5.54 -21.57
N VAL A 308 -7.78 -4.91 -22.23
CA VAL A 308 -8.66 -5.60 -23.19
C VAL A 308 -7.84 -6.26 -24.30
N GLY A 309 -8.13 -7.54 -24.58
CA GLY A 309 -7.40 -8.31 -25.58
C GLY A 309 -6.21 -9.09 -25.03
N ASN A 310 -5.81 -8.87 -23.78
CA ASN A 310 -4.86 -9.74 -23.09
C ASN A 310 -5.46 -11.14 -22.91
N PHE A 311 -4.63 -12.17 -23.05
CA PHE A 311 -5.07 -13.54 -22.80
C PHE A 311 -3.95 -14.45 -22.29
N TRP A 312 -4.36 -15.54 -21.68
CA TRP A 312 -3.54 -16.66 -21.23
C TRP A 312 -4.17 -17.96 -21.69
N LEU A 313 -3.41 -18.80 -22.36
CA LEU A 313 -3.82 -20.14 -22.80
C LEU A 313 -3.11 -21.19 -21.95
N TYR A 314 -3.88 -21.99 -21.23
CA TYR A 314 -3.39 -23.06 -20.37
C TYR A 314 -3.69 -24.43 -20.95
N ARG A 315 -2.78 -25.36 -20.78
CA ARG A 315 -3.00 -26.81 -20.92
C ARG A 315 -3.51 -27.34 -19.59
N LEU A 316 -4.61 -28.07 -19.62
CA LEU A 316 -5.19 -28.72 -18.44
C LEU A 316 -4.65 -30.15 -18.37
N GLN A 317 -3.98 -30.51 -17.27
CA GLN A 317 -3.54 -31.87 -16.98
C GLN A 317 -4.31 -32.44 -15.78
N ARG A 318 -4.71 -33.71 -15.89
CA ARG A 318 -5.37 -34.46 -14.81
C ARG A 318 -4.58 -35.73 -14.52
N PRO A 319 -4.47 -36.15 -13.23
CA PRO A 319 -3.70 -37.33 -12.84
C PRO A 319 -4.16 -38.58 -13.58
N ASP A 320 -5.48 -38.75 -13.72
CA ASP A 320 -6.09 -39.96 -14.25
C ASP A 320 -5.92 -40.13 -15.78
N GLU A 321 -5.51 -39.07 -16.50
CA GLU A 321 -5.28 -39.12 -17.96
C GLU A 321 -3.83 -39.47 -18.33
N ASP A 322 -2.90 -39.36 -17.37
CA ASP A 322 -1.46 -39.54 -17.57
C ASP A 322 -0.93 -40.91 -17.13
N ASP A 323 -1.80 -41.88 -16.84
CA ASP A 323 -1.41 -43.26 -16.54
C ASP A 323 -0.68 -43.90 -17.74
N PRO A 324 0.64 -44.18 -17.63
CA PRO A 324 1.44 -44.71 -18.73
C PRO A 324 1.00 -46.12 -19.15
N ASP A 325 0.28 -46.86 -18.30
CA ASP A 325 -0.19 -48.21 -18.60
C ASP A 325 -1.44 -48.21 -19.51
N ASN A 326 -2.05 -47.04 -19.75
CA ASN A 326 -3.20 -46.88 -20.65
C ASN A 326 -2.74 -46.60 -22.10
N ILE A 327 -1.97 -47.53 -22.67
CA ILE A 327 -1.35 -47.44 -24.01
C ILE A 327 -2.39 -47.23 -25.13
N LEU A 328 -3.63 -47.67 -24.94
CA LEU A 328 -4.74 -47.46 -25.88
C LEU A 328 -5.33 -46.05 -25.86
N GLY A 329 -4.98 -45.21 -24.87
CA GLY A 329 -5.47 -43.84 -24.70
C GLY A 329 -4.61 -42.73 -25.34
N MET A 330 -3.39 -43.04 -25.81
CA MET A 330 -2.46 -42.02 -26.32
C MET A 330 -2.94 -41.32 -27.60
N ALA A 331 -3.70 -42.00 -28.45
CA ALA A 331 -4.16 -41.46 -29.73
C ALA A 331 -5.34 -40.46 -29.59
N ASN A 332 -5.94 -40.33 -28.40
CA ASN A 332 -7.13 -39.48 -28.19
C ASN A 332 -6.98 -38.54 -27.00
N ARG A 333 -5.74 -38.18 -26.62
CA ARG A 333 -5.45 -37.08 -25.70
C ARG A 333 -5.75 -35.75 -26.42
N SER A 334 -7.03 -35.48 -26.67
CA SER A 334 -7.49 -34.15 -27.06
C SER A 334 -6.98 -33.19 -26.01
N SER A 335 -6.07 -32.29 -26.38
CA SER A 335 -5.45 -31.35 -25.46
C SER A 335 -6.54 -30.46 -24.85
N HIS A 336 -6.94 -30.80 -23.62
CA HIS A 336 -7.84 -29.98 -22.84
C HIS A 336 -7.17 -28.62 -22.62
N THR A 337 -7.75 -27.56 -23.18
CA THR A 337 -7.19 -26.21 -23.03
C THR A 337 -8.17 -25.29 -22.32
N LEU A 338 -7.62 -24.28 -21.65
CA LEU A 338 -8.35 -23.20 -21.01
C LEU A 338 -7.77 -21.89 -21.51
N ARG A 339 -8.54 -21.11 -22.24
CA ARG A 339 -8.20 -19.73 -22.60
C ARG A 339 -8.88 -18.79 -21.61
N VAL A 340 -8.10 -17.93 -20.96
CA VAL A 340 -8.57 -16.85 -20.09
C VAL A 340 -8.28 -15.56 -20.83
N GLU A 341 -9.29 -14.75 -21.15
CA GLU A 341 -9.11 -13.49 -21.88
C GLU A 341 -9.82 -12.33 -21.19
N VAL A 342 -9.20 -11.16 -21.26
CA VAL A 342 -9.79 -9.90 -20.83
C VAL A 342 -10.71 -9.41 -21.94
N ALA A 343 -12.01 -9.45 -21.67
CA ALA A 343 -13.03 -9.14 -22.65
C ALA A 343 -13.52 -7.69 -22.59
N ASP A 344 -13.49 -7.07 -21.41
CA ASP A 344 -13.97 -5.72 -21.17
C ASP A 344 -13.39 -5.17 -19.87
N VAL A 345 -13.25 -3.84 -19.78
CA VAL A 345 -12.70 -3.14 -18.61
C VAL A 345 -13.56 -1.88 -18.35
N GLU A 346 -14.38 -1.94 -17.31
CA GLU A 346 -15.13 -0.78 -16.83
C GLU A 346 -14.26 0.03 -15.87
N ARG A 347 -14.00 1.31 -16.19
CA ARG A 347 -13.14 2.19 -15.40
C ARG A 347 -13.96 3.08 -14.47
N TYR A 348 -13.55 3.14 -13.20
CA TYR A 348 -14.08 3.99 -12.15
C TYR A 348 -12.94 4.80 -11.52
N ILE A 349 -13.26 5.67 -10.56
CA ILE A 349 -12.26 6.51 -9.91
C ILE A 349 -11.38 5.66 -9.00
N GLY A 350 -10.15 5.39 -9.43
CA GLY A 350 -9.17 4.63 -8.65
C GLY A 350 -9.36 3.11 -8.67
N TYR A 351 -10.34 2.57 -9.41
CA TYR A 351 -10.52 1.12 -9.56
C TYR A 351 -11.15 0.75 -10.91
N ARG A 352 -11.08 -0.54 -11.27
CA ARG A 352 -11.62 -1.10 -12.49
C ARG A 352 -12.46 -2.35 -12.19
N VAL A 353 -13.49 -2.60 -12.98
CA VAL A 353 -14.16 -3.90 -13.04
C VAL A 353 -13.82 -4.56 -14.36
N VAL A 354 -13.09 -5.67 -14.29
CA VAL A 354 -12.58 -6.38 -15.46
C VAL A 354 -13.46 -7.60 -15.73
N THR A 355 -13.97 -7.72 -16.95
CA THR A 355 -14.70 -8.90 -17.41
C THR A 355 -13.71 -9.89 -18.01
N ILE A 356 -13.66 -11.09 -17.43
CA ILE A 356 -12.83 -12.20 -17.87
C ILE A 356 -13.70 -13.26 -18.53
N ARG A 357 -13.33 -13.70 -19.74
CA ARG A 357 -13.93 -14.88 -20.37
C ARG A 357 -12.99 -16.07 -20.22
N ARG A 358 -13.54 -17.18 -19.72
CA ARG A 358 -12.85 -18.47 -19.58
C ARG A 358 -13.46 -19.44 -20.57
N ILE A 359 -12.71 -19.80 -21.59
CA ILE A 359 -13.12 -20.70 -22.68
C ILE A 359 -12.39 -22.02 -22.46
N VAL A 360 -13.13 -23.06 -22.08
CA VAL A 360 -12.60 -24.40 -21.86
C VAL A 360 -12.91 -25.24 -23.08
N THR A 361 -11.86 -25.65 -23.80
CA THR A 361 -11.98 -26.51 -24.98
C THR A 361 -11.71 -27.95 -24.58
N ARG A 362 -12.75 -28.79 -24.68
CA ARG A 362 -12.68 -30.26 -24.51
C ARG A 362 -13.21 -30.94 -25.78
N LYS A 363 -14.11 -31.92 -25.63
CA LYS A 363 -14.99 -32.40 -26.70
C LYS A 363 -15.97 -31.31 -27.16
N GLU A 364 -16.46 -30.51 -26.21
CA GLU A 364 -17.30 -29.34 -26.43
C GLU A 364 -16.63 -28.11 -25.84
N THR A 365 -16.89 -26.95 -26.43
CA THR A 365 -16.38 -25.67 -25.94
C THR A 365 -17.37 -25.08 -24.95
N ASN A 366 -16.92 -24.83 -23.71
CA ASN A 366 -17.72 -24.16 -22.69
C ASN A 366 -17.13 -22.79 -22.38
N THR A 367 -17.97 -21.76 -22.35
CA THR A 367 -17.55 -20.39 -22.03
C THR A 367 -18.17 -19.94 -20.71
N GLN A 368 -17.33 -19.47 -19.80
CA GLN A 368 -17.73 -18.89 -18.52
C GLN A 368 -17.28 -17.43 -18.47
N VAL A 369 -18.11 -16.58 -17.87
CA VAL A 369 -17.80 -15.16 -17.67
C VAL A 369 -17.63 -14.91 -16.17
N GLU A 370 -16.49 -14.34 -15.82
CA GLU A 370 -16.12 -13.94 -14.46
C GLU A 370 -15.85 -12.43 -14.44
N TYR A 371 -15.94 -11.82 -13.27
CA TYR A 371 -15.57 -10.42 -13.09
C TYR A 371 -14.50 -10.31 -12.01
N LEU A 372 -13.62 -9.34 -12.15
CA LEU A 372 -12.63 -8.97 -11.16
C LEU A 372 -12.83 -7.51 -10.77
N LEU A 373 -12.83 -7.21 -9.48
CA LEU A 373 -12.69 -5.84 -8.99
C LEU A 373 -11.20 -5.61 -8.74
N VAL A 374 -10.63 -4.61 -9.39
CA VAL A 374 -9.20 -4.34 -9.41
C VAL A 374 -8.95 -2.94 -8.88
N THR A 375 -8.08 -2.82 -7.89
CA THR A 375 -7.57 -1.55 -7.36
C THR A 375 -6.04 -1.57 -7.48
N PRO A 376 -5.34 -0.42 -7.34
CA PRO A 376 -3.89 -0.37 -7.47
C PRO A 376 -3.14 -1.34 -6.57
N ARG A 377 -3.74 -1.72 -5.45
CA ARG A 377 -3.14 -2.63 -4.47
C ARG A 377 -3.77 -4.01 -4.43
N ARG A 378 -4.91 -4.27 -5.09
CA ARG A 378 -5.72 -5.46 -4.78
C ARG A 378 -6.51 -5.97 -5.97
N VAL A 379 -6.62 -7.29 -6.08
CA VAL A 379 -7.48 -7.97 -7.07
C VAL A 379 -8.47 -8.87 -6.35
N TYR A 380 -9.76 -8.64 -6.57
CA TYR A 380 -10.84 -9.40 -5.93
C TYR A 380 -11.67 -10.17 -6.97
N PRO A 381 -12.10 -11.41 -6.65
CA PRO A 381 -13.13 -12.08 -7.42
C PRO A 381 -14.45 -11.33 -7.23
N CYS A 382 -15.06 -10.88 -8.32
CA CYS A 382 -16.29 -10.09 -8.31
C CYS A 382 -17.43 -10.91 -8.96
N GLY A 383 -18.52 -11.10 -8.23
CA GLY A 383 -19.74 -11.73 -8.76
C GLY A 383 -20.58 -10.76 -9.57
N ARG A 384 -21.65 -11.26 -10.21
CA ARG A 384 -22.63 -10.43 -10.95
C ARG A 384 -23.20 -9.29 -10.11
N TYR A 385 -23.49 -9.56 -8.82
CA TYR A 385 -24.02 -8.56 -7.90
C TYR A 385 -22.99 -7.46 -7.58
N CYS A 386 -21.71 -7.85 -7.40
CA CYS A 386 -20.61 -6.91 -7.22
C CYS A 386 -20.46 -6.01 -8.46
N LYS A 387 -20.52 -6.60 -9.67
CA LYS A 387 -20.50 -5.85 -10.93
C LYS A 387 -21.64 -4.82 -11.00
N SER A 388 -22.88 -5.23 -10.75
CA SER A 388 -24.05 -4.35 -10.90
C SER A 388 -24.08 -3.17 -9.92
N ARG A 389 -23.31 -3.24 -8.83
CA ARG A 389 -23.21 -2.21 -7.79
C ARG A 389 -21.85 -1.52 -7.79
N SER A 390 -21.02 -1.79 -8.78
CA SER A 390 -19.65 -1.28 -8.82
C SER A 390 -19.55 0.21 -9.09
N ASN A 391 -20.63 0.85 -9.55
CA ASN A 391 -20.75 2.30 -9.65
C ASN A 391 -20.99 3.00 -8.30
N GLU A 392 -21.27 2.25 -7.23
CA GLU A 392 -21.49 2.79 -5.89
C GLU A 392 -20.25 2.57 -5.02
N LEU A 393 -19.37 3.57 -4.89
CA LEU A 393 -18.11 3.39 -4.16
C LEU A 393 -18.33 2.97 -2.69
N LYS A 394 -19.40 3.42 -2.03
CA LYS A 394 -19.71 2.93 -0.67
C LYS A 394 -19.87 1.41 -0.63
N TYR A 395 -20.60 0.84 -1.59
CA TYR A 395 -20.73 -0.60 -1.74
C TYR A 395 -19.37 -1.26 -2.04
N VAL A 396 -18.57 -0.66 -2.91
CA VAL A 396 -17.23 -1.17 -3.26
C VAL A 396 -16.30 -1.19 -2.04
N LEU A 397 -16.29 -0.14 -1.21
CA LEU A 397 -15.50 -0.10 0.02
C LEU A 397 -15.97 -1.18 1.03
N ASP A 398 -17.28 -1.34 1.19
CA ASP A 398 -17.85 -2.42 2.00
C ASP A 398 -17.43 -3.80 1.48
N PHE A 399 -17.47 -3.99 0.16
CA PHE A 399 -17.05 -5.22 -0.51
C PHE A 399 -15.56 -5.52 -0.29
N ILE A 400 -14.69 -4.52 -0.48
CA ILE A 400 -13.23 -4.63 -0.27
C ILE A 400 -12.92 -5.06 1.16
N ARG A 401 -13.62 -4.49 2.15
CA ARG A 401 -13.44 -4.81 3.58
C ARG A 401 -13.90 -6.22 3.94
N GLN A 402 -14.99 -6.68 3.35
CA GLN A 402 -15.61 -7.98 3.69
C GLN A 402 -15.04 -9.16 2.92
N ASN A 403 -14.27 -8.92 1.86
CA ASN A 403 -13.71 -9.97 1.01
C ASN A 403 -12.19 -10.01 1.12
N ALA A 404 -11.62 -11.18 0.90
CA ALA A 404 -10.17 -11.33 0.81
C ALA A 404 -9.74 -11.19 -0.66
N PRO A 405 -8.77 -10.31 -0.97
CA PRO A 405 -8.26 -10.21 -2.33
C PRO A 405 -7.50 -11.49 -2.70
N THR A 406 -7.59 -11.90 -3.96
CA THR A 406 -6.78 -13.01 -4.49
C THR A 406 -5.33 -12.60 -4.70
N LEU A 407 -5.06 -11.32 -4.97
CA LEU A 407 -3.72 -10.74 -5.07
C LEU A 407 -3.67 -9.44 -4.25
N LEU A 408 -2.59 -9.25 -3.49
CA LEU A 408 -2.32 -8.06 -2.68
C LEU A 408 -0.95 -7.50 -3.06
N PHE A 409 -0.90 -6.26 -3.56
CA PHE A 409 0.32 -5.61 -4.03
C PHE A 409 0.83 -4.56 -3.03
N PRO A 410 2.15 -4.35 -2.94
CA PRO A 410 3.20 -5.17 -3.56
C PRO A 410 3.23 -6.58 -2.96
N LEU A 411 3.32 -7.61 -3.81
CA LEU A 411 3.48 -8.99 -3.35
C LEU A 411 4.91 -9.17 -2.85
N LYS A 412 5.08 -9.72 -1.65
CA LYS A 412 6.38 -10.03 -1.06
C LYS A 412 6.43 -11.49 -0.63
N PRO A 413 7.57 -12.18 -0.76
CA PRO A 413 7.71 -13.54 -0.24
C PRO A 413 7.38 -13.63 1.25
N GLY A 414 6.78 -14.74 1.66
CA GLY A 414 6.38 -15.01 3.06
C GLY A 414 5.17 -14.23 3.56
N MET A 415 4.61 -13.31 2.79
CA MET A 415 3.45 -12.50 3.15
C MET A 415 2.16 -13.32 3.23
N GLY A 416 1.37 -13.11 4.28
CA GLY A 416 0.06 -13.71 4.48
C GLY A 416 -1.03 -12.67 4.61
N TRP A 417 -2.19 -12.87 4.00
CA TRP A 417 -3.32 -11.95 4.10
C TRP A 417 -4.69 -12.61 4.19
N THR A 418 -5.66 -11.83 4.68
CA THR A 418 -7.05 -12.25 4.90
C THR A 418 -8.05 -11.21 4.37
N TYR A 419 -9.28 -11.22 4.89
CA TYR A 419 -10.34 -10.24 4.58
C TYR A 419 -9.84 -8.80 4.68
N GLY A 420 -10.29 -7.95 3.77
CA GLY A 420 -9.80 -6.56 3.70
C GLY A 420 -8.35 -6.44 3.25
N GLY A 421 -7.64 -7.53 2.93
CA GLY A 421 -6.20 -7.50 2.65
C GLY A 421 -5.35 -7.29 3.92
N GLU A 422 -5.90 -7.54 5.10
CA GLU A 422 -5.16 -7.43 6.36
C GLU A 422 -4.03 -8.46 6.42
N LEU A 423 -2.82 -8.01 6.76
CA LEU A 423 -1.64 -8.85 6.88
C LEU A 423 -1.68 -9.63 8.20
N VAL A 424 -1.56 -10.95 8.14
CA VAL A 424 -1.61 -11.84 9.31
C VAL A 424 -0.59 -12.97 9.20
N SER A 425 -0.04 -13.43 10.32
CA SER A 425 0.97 -14.51 10.34
C SER A 425 0.35 -15.91 10.30
N ASP A 426 -0.75 -16.13 11.02
CA ASP A 426 -1.19 -17.50 11.35
C ASP A 426 -2.42 -17.96 10.55
N LYS A 427 -3.52 -17.19 10.61
CA LYS A 427 -4.81 -17.54 9.99
C LYS A 427 -5.02 -16.83 8.66
N THR A 428 -4.14 -17.12 7.73
CA THR A 428 -4.15 -16.52 6.39
C THR A 428 -5.14 -17.23 5.48
N ARG A 429 -5.85 -16.48 4.63
CA ARG A 429 -6.66 -17.07 3.55
C ARG A 429 -5.80 -17.29 2.29
N TYR A 430 -4.85 -16.38 2.09
CA TYR A 430 -3.84 -16.42 1.05
C TYR A 430 -2.47 -16.17 1.68
N ARG A 431 -1.45 -16.88 1.20
CA ARG A 431 -0.07 -16.68 1.65
C ARG A 431 0.88 -16.92 0.49
N THR A 432 1.93 -16.11 0.38
CA THR A 432 3.07 -16.40 -0.48
C THR A 432 4.10 -17.24 0.27
N GLU A 433 4.72 -18.20 -0.42
CA GLU A 433 5.89 -18.90 0.13
C GLU A 433 7.06 -17.91 0.40
N PRO A 434 7.93 -18.20 1.38
CA PRO A 434 9.10 -17.37 1.69
C PRO A 434 10.14 -17.32 0.57
N GLU A 435 10.20 -18.35 -0.26
CA GLU A 435 11.16 -18.48 -1.34
C GLU A 435 10.48 -18.25 -2.69
N LEU A 436 11.25 -17.68 -3.62
CA LEU A 436 10.84 -17.59 -5.02
C LEU A 436 11.13 -18.93 -5.70
N ASP A 437 10.29 -19.30 -6.66
CA ASP A 437 10.43 -20.58 -7.38
C ASP A 437 10.68 -20.35 -8.88
N SER A 438 11.33 -21.32 -9.52
CA SER A 438 11.50 -21.39 -10.96
C SER A 438 10.57 -22.45 -11.54
N VAL A 439 9.73 -22.06 -12.49
CA VAL A 439 8.69 -22.94 -13.02
C VAL A 439 8.84 -23.10 -14.53
N ALA A 440 9.11 -24.33 -14.96
CA ALA A 440 9.11 -24.71 -16.36
C ALA A 440 7.69 -25.11 -16.81
N VAL A 441 7.17 -24.40 -17.80
CA VAL A 441 5.86 -24.62 -18.44
C VAL A 441 6.03 -24.69 -19.97
N PRO A 442 5.03 -25.14 -20.75
CA PRO A 442 5.19 -25.32 -22.18
C PRO A 442 5.64 -24.08 -22.97
N VAL A 443 5.28 -22.86 -22.53
CA VAL A 443 5.73 -21.62 -23.19
C VAL A 443 7.18 -21.24 -22.88
N GLY A 444 7.78 -21.82 -21.83
CA GLY A 444 9.14 -21.51 -21.40
C GLY A 444 9.35 -21.66 -19.89
N GLU A 445 10.52 -21.26 -19.43
CA GLU A 445 10.87 -21.23 -18.01
C GLU A 445 10.69 -19.82 -17.45
N PHE A 446 10.05 -19.71 -16.29
CA PHE A 446 9.92 -18.46 -15.55
C PHE A 446 10.67 -18.57 -14.23
N SER A 447 11.76 -17.81 -14.08
CA SER A 447 12.43 -17.62 -12.79
C SER A 447 11.66 -16.64 -11.90
N ASP A 448 12.01 -16.59 -10.61
CA ASP A 448 11.54 -15.58 -9.66
C ASP A 448 10.02 -15.49 -9.56
N THR A 449 9.34 -16.64 -9.60
CA THR A 449 7.89 -16.69 -9.46
C THR A 449 7.49 -16.70 -8.00
N LEU A 450 6.45 -15.93 -7.68
CA LEU A 450 5.83 -15.92 -6.36
C LEU A 450 4.84 -17.07 -6.26
N VAL A 451 5.05 -17.97 -5.31
CA VAL A 451 4.14 -19.10 -5.06
C VAL A 451 3.06 -18.68 -4.07
N ILE A 452 1.83 -18.52 -4.55
CA ILE A 452 0.67 -18.11 -3.75
C ILE A 452 -0.17 -19.33 -3.41
N LEU A 453 -0.27 -19.63 -2.12
CA LEU A 453 -1.11 -20.68 -1.56
C LEU A 453 -2.45 -20.12 -1.10
N SER A 454 -3.52 -20.89 -1.33
CA SER A 454 -4.85 -20.62 -0.78
C SER A 454 -5.62 -21.91 -0.52
N GLN A 455 -6.39 -21.95 0.57
CA GLN A 455 -7.31 -23.06 0.81
C GLN A 455 -8.67 -22.77 0.17
N THR A 456 -9.15 -23.70 -0.64
CA THR A 456 -10.45 -23.64 -1.30
C THR A 456 -11.31 -24.82 -0.86
N ARG A 457 -12.62 -24.79 -1.19
CA ARG A 457 -13.51 -25.94 -0.96
C ARG A 457 -13.06 -27.20 -1.72
N SER A 458 -12.31 -27.04 -2.79
CA SER A 458 -11.79 -28.14 -3.62
C SER A 458 -10.42 -28.65 -3.14
N GLY A 459 -9.85 -28.05 -2.09
CA GLY A 459 -8.53 -28.38 -1.56
C GLY A 459 -7.55 -27.22 -1.68
N LEU A 460 -6.25 -27.54 -1.71
CA LEU A 460 -5.17 -26.54 -1.76
C LEU A 460 -4.99 -26.03 -3.19
N ASP A 461 -5.06 -24.72 -3.38
CA ASP A 461 -4.88 -24.03 -4.65
C ASP A 461 -3.58 -23.22 -4.60
N THR A 462 -2.60 -23.67 -5.39
CA THR A 462 -1.27 -23.09 -5.54
C THR A 462 -1.16 -22.38 -6.88
N ARG A 463 -0.79 -21.10 -6.87
CA ARG A 463 -0.58 -20.29 -8.07
C ARG A 463 0.86 -19.83 -8.14
N TYR A 464 1.50 -20.02 -9.28
CA TYR A 464 2.82 -19.48 -9.60
C TYR A 464 2.61 -18.18 -10.36
N PHE A 465 2.92 -17.06 -9.72
CA PHE A 465 2.66 -15.71 -10.24
C PHE A 465 3.96 -15.03 -10.65
N LYS A 466 4.04 -14.56 -11.90
CA LYS A 466 5.13 -13.73 -12.41
C LYS A 466 4.60 -12.31 -12.68
N PRO A 467 5.12 -11.28 -11.99
CA PRO A 467 4.74 -9.89 -12.27
C PRO A 467 4.90 -9.53 -13.76
N GLY A 468 3.94 -8.78 -14.31
CA GLY A 468 3.90 -8.40 -15.73
C GLY A 468 3.41 -9.50 -16.68
N VAL A 469 3.31 -10.76 -16.21
CA VAL A 469 2.74 -11.87 -16.98
C VAL A 469 1.42 -12.33 -16.35
N GLY A 470 1.38 -12.58 -15.05
CA GLY A 470 0.24 -13.15 -14.34
C GLY A 470 0.51 -14.56 -13.82
N VAL A 471 -0.52 -15.41 -13.77
CA VAL A 471 -0.38 -16.79 -13.28
C VAL A 471 0.17 -17.67 -14.40
N VAL A 472 1.38 -18.21 -14.23
CA VAL A 472 2.05 -19.07 -15.24
C VAL A 472 1.78 -20.56 -15.02
N ARG A 473 1.51 -20.97 -13.79
CA ARG A 473 1.04 -22.32 -13.45
C ARG A 473 0.03 -22.23 -12.31
N ARG A 474 -1.00 -23.07 -12.36
CA ARG A 474 -1.91 -23.28 -11.22
C ARG A 474 -2.05 -24.77 -10.94
N ALA A 475 -1.89 -25.15 -9.68
CA ALA A 475 -2.09 -26.51 -9.20
C ALA A 475 -3.21 -26.53 -8.16
N VAL A 476 -4.24 -27.34 -8.38
CA VAL A 476 -5.34 -27.54 -7.43
C VAL A 476 -5.30 -28.97 -6.94
N ARG A 477 -4.86 -29.17 -5.70
CA ARG A 477 -4.79 -30.47 -5.03
C ARG A 477 -6.07 -30.73 -4.25
N GLY A 478 -6.89 -31.64 -4.76
CA GLY A 478 -8.12 -32.10 -4.12
C GLY A 478 -8.12 -33.59 -3.84
N ASN A 479 -9.28 -34.12 -3.46
CA ASN A 479 -9.44 -35.55 -3.14
C ASN A 479 -9.27 -36.48 -4.35
N THR A 480 -9.51 -35.97 -5.56
CA THR A 480 -9.37 -36.72 -6.83
C THR A 480 -7.99 -36.50 -7.48
N GLY A 481 -6.98 -36.16 -6.67
CA GLY A 481 -5.63 -35.85 -7.13
C GLY A 481 -5.40 -34.37 -7.47
N THR A 482 -4.30 -34.10 -8.18
CA THR A 482 -3.82 -32.74 -8.47
C THR A 482 -4.09 -32.35 -9.92
N ARG A 483 -4.88 -31.29 -10.14
CA ARG A 483 -5.09 -30.72 -11.48
C ARG A 483 -4.08 -29.61 -11.73
N PHE A 484 -3.42 -29.63 -12.88
CA PHE A 484 -2.53 -28.56 -13.33
C PHE A 484 -3.13 -27.75 -14.47
N GLU A 485 -2.87 -26.45 -14.46
CA GLU A 485 -3.16 -25.50 -15.53
C GLU A 485 -1.82 -24.83 -15.88
N ASP A 486 -1.16 -25.31 -16.94
CA ASP A 486 0.19 -24.90 -17.34
C ASP A 486 0.14 -23.95 -18.54
N LEU A 487 0.83 -22.81 -18.46
CA LEU A 487 0.80 -21.80 -19.51
C LEU A 487 1.47 -22.28 -20.81
N VAL A 488 0.72 -22.22 -21.90
CA VAL A 488 1.13 -22.63 -23.26
C VAL A 488 1.41 -21.45 -24.15
N ASP A 489 0.61 -20.40 -24.03
CA ASP A 489 0.70 -19.19 -24.85
C ASP A 489 0.05 -18.03 -24.08
N PHE A 490 0.48 -16.81 -24.35
CA PHE A 490 -0.11 -15.61 -23.75
C PHE A 490 0.16 -14.38 -24.62
N ARG A 491 -0.70 -13.37 -24.46
CA ARG A 491 -0.48 -12.05 -25.05
C ARG A 491 -0.75 -11.00 -24.01
N ILE A 492 0.26 -10.19 -23.73
CA ILE A 492 0.17 -8.98 -22.89
C ILE A 492 0.37 -7.77 -23.78
N LEU A 493 -0.66 -6.95 -23.91
CA LEU A 493 -0.60 -5.62 -24.50
C LEU A 493 -0.13 -4.65 -23.43
N THR A 494 0.90 -3.87 -23.74
CA THR A 494 1.40 -2.81 -22.88
C THR A 494 0.68 -1.49 -23.11
N THR A 495 -0.08 -1.34 -24.19
CA THR A 495 -0.84 -0.12 -24.50
C THR A 495 -2.29 -0.48 -24.78
N GLU A 496 -3.23 0.29 -24.24
CA GLU A 496 -4.67 0.15 -24.46
C GLU A 496 -5.17 0.94 -25.69
#